data_AF-A0A505H714-F1
#
_entry.id   AF-A0A505H714-F1
#
_cell.length_a   1.000
_cell.length_b   1.000
_cell.length_c   1.000
_cell.angle_alpha   90.00
_cell.angle_beta   90.00
_cell.angle_gamma   90.00
#
_symmetry.space_group_name_H-M   'P 1'
#
loop_
_entity.id
_entity.type
_entity.pdbx_description
1 polymer ?
#
loop_
_entity_poly.entity_id
_entity_poly.type
_entity_poly.pdbx_seq_one_letter_code
_entity_poly.pdbx_strand_id
1 'polypeptide(L)'
;MSVRNAHGADHNDLHSEEGAQRGEHPGRSRNPLIKVRGLAWLEFAKPDLDRAETFAHAFGFSTAYRTRDTLYLRGAAPDPPCVIVRRGPRTKFLGPAFTAADGSDVLRLGDALGRPLERLDTPLDGLGVRMKDPSGMPLRVVADVTPLAAEASAEVHDFNFGRARNRVNATQRPPRAPAQVLRLGHVVVMSNRYQRALQWYLDNLGMIVSDFLYYPGQRHRGPVMSFIRCDRGGEAADHHTLAMTLGPSNRYVHSAYEVTDFDAVEAGGEYLLDRGYGRSWGVGRHIQGSQIFDYWRDPDGFLVEHYADGDLFDSSMDPGWAAMTASGLSQWGPRATADFLGLGVQRDTLQMLRDTIISLSSSDNEFDLRRLRGLLKVPRS
;
A
#
# COMPACT_ATOMS: atom_id res chain seq x y z
N MET A 1 -51.51 7.10 -7.78
CA MET A 1 -50.23 7.83 -7.74
C MET A 1 -49.21 6.90 -7.11
N SER A 2 -48.31 6.35 -7.93
CA SER A 2 -47.39 5.29 -7.51
C SER A 2 -46.11 5.89 -6.94
N VAL A 3 -45.75 5.44 -5.74
CA VAL A 3 -44.50 5.74 -5.03
C VAL A 3 -43.35 5.11 -5.83
N ARG A 4 -42.41 5.93 -6.33
CA ARG A 4 -41.13 5.45 -6.86
C ARG A 4 -40.06 5.64 -5.80
N ASN A 5 -39.41 4.53 -5.46
CA ASN A 5 -38.26 4.43 -4.56
C ASN A 5 -37.14 5.41 -4.91
N ALA A 6 -36.68 6.14 -3.91
CA ALA A 6 -35.44 6.89 -3.91
C ALA A 6 -34.33 6.02 -3.31
N HIS A 7 -33.58 5.32 -4.17
CA HIS A 7 -32.29 4.71 -3.84
C HIS A 7 -31.36 4.90 -5.04
N GLY A 8 -30.65 6.02 -5.09
CA GLY A 8 -29.78 6.33 -6.23
C GLY A 8 -29.31 7.78 -6.24
N ALA A 9 -28.71 8.25 -5.15
CA ALA A 9 -27.88 9.44 -5.09
C ALA A 9 -27.03 9.38 -3.80
N ASP A 10 -25.86 10.01 -3.83
CA ASP A 10 -25.01 10.39 -2.67
C ASP A 10 -23.76 9.55 -2.34
N HIS A 11 -23.07 9.02 -3.36
CA HIS A 11 -21.63 8.67 -3.24
C HIS A 11 -20.70 9.53 -4.11
N ASN A 12 -21.24 10.43 -4.93
CA ASN A 12 -20.44 11.22 -5.88
C ASN A 12 -19.50 12.23 -5.21
N ASP A 13 -19.77 12.64 -3.97
CA ASP A 13 -18.98 13.64 -3.24
C ASP A 13 -17.95 13.02 -2.26
N LEU A 14 -17.93 11.69 -2.12
CA LEU A 14 -17.00 10.98 -1.22
C LEU A 14 -15.63 10.71 -1.87
N HIS A 15 -15.56 10.80 -3.19
CA HIS A 15 -14.35 10.66 -3.99
C HIS A 15 -14.18 11.87 -4.91
N SER A 16 -13.00 12.04 -5.50
CA SER A 16 -12.68 13.15 -6.40
C SER A 16 -13.72 13.39 -7.51
N GLU A 17 -13.85 14.67 -7.85
CA GLU A 17 -15.00 15.45 -8.36
C GLU A 17 -15.96 14.86 -9.43
N GLU A 18 -15.65 13.76 -10.10
CA GLU A 18 -16.54 13.14 -11.08
C GLU A 18 -16.45 11.60 -11.02
N GLY A 19 -17.57 10.91 -10.81
CA GLY A 19 -17.65 9.44 -10.90
C GLY A 19 -17.31 8.89 -12.29
N ALA A 20 -17.47 7.58 -12.47
CA ALA A 20 -17.15 6.90 -13.73
C ALA A 20 -18.00 7.41 -14.92
N GLN A 21 -17.37 7.62 -16.08
CA GLN A 21 -18.04 7.91 -17.34
C GLN A 21 -18.38 6.61 -18.10
N ARG A 22 -19.36 6.68 -19.00
CA ARG A 22 -19.79 5.51 -19.80
C ARG A 22 -18.61 4.96 -20.61
N GLY A 23 -18.30 3.68 -20.40
CA GLY A 23 -17.22 2.98 -21.10
C GLY A 23 -15.86 3.07 -20.40
N GLU A 24 -15.75 3.78 -19.28
CA GLU A 24 -14.56 3.73 -18.43
C GLU A 24 -14.45 2.39 -17.70
N HIS A 25 -13.26 2.15 -17.17
CA HIS A 25 -12.92 0.90 -16.52
C HIS A 25 -13.80 0.67 -15.28
N PRO A 26 -14.46 -0.49 -15.11
CA PRO A 26 -15.43 -0.70 -14.04
C PRO A 26 -14.82 -0.83 -12.64
N GLY A 27 -13.50 -1.06 -12.56
CA GLY A 27 -12.78 -1.18 -11.30
C GLY A 27 -13.07 -2.44 -10.51
N ARG A 28 -13.78 -3.42 -11.10
CA ARG A 28 -14.07 -4.72 -10.51
C ARG A 28 -14.29 -5.77 -11.58
N SER A 29 -13.94 -7.02 -11.26
CA SER A 29 -14.31 -8.18 -12.07
C SER A 29 -15.72 -8.66 -11.72
N ARG A 30 -16.44 -9.20 -12.70
CA ARG A 30 -17.79 -9.76 -12.50
C ARG A 30 -17.77 -11.13 -11.84
N ASN A 31 -16.73 -11.91 -12.10
CA ASN A 31 -16.60 -13.28 -11.63
C ASN A 31 -15.13 -13.59 -11.35
N PRO A 32 -14.56 -13.02 -10.28
CA PRO A 32 -13.17 -13.28 -9.93
C PRO A 32 -12.98 -14.74 -9.51
N LEU A 33 -11.76 -15.25 -9.71
CA LEU A 33 -11.42 -16.63 -9.40
C LEU A 33 -11.51 -16.91 -7.89
N ILE A 34 -10.93 -16.03 -7.07
CA ILE A 34 -11.05 -16.00 -5.60
C ILE A 34 -11.21 -14.56 -5.12
N LYS A 35 -11.42 -14.35 -3.81
CA LYS A 35 -11.37 -13.01 -3.18
C LYS A 35 -10.41 -13.00 -2.01
N VAL A 36 -9.29 -12.28 -2.14
CA VAL A 36 -8.33 -12.12 -1.04
C VAL A 36 -8.84 -11.16 0.04
N ARG A 37 -8.39 -11.36 1.27
CA ARG A 37 -8.87 -10.67 2.47
C ARG A 37 -7.96 -9.55 2.97
N GLY A 38 -6.71 -9.54 2.56
CA GLY A 38 -5.74 -8.52 2.91
C GLY A 38 -4.33 -8.91 2.49
N LEU A 39 -3.34 -8.12 2.92
CA LEU A 39 -1.93 -8.53 2.89
C LEU A 39 -1.64 -9.41 4.10
N ALA A 40 -0.91 -10.50 3.88
CA ALA A 40 -0.33 -11.30 4.95
C ALA A 40 1.02 -10.69 5.36
N TRP A 41 1.92 -10.49 4.39
CA TRP A 41 3.23 -9.87 4.61
C TRP A 41 3.87 -9.36 3.33
N LEU A 42 4.96 -8.62 3.49
CA LEU A 42 5.85 -8.21 2.41
C LEU A 42 7.22 -8.90 2.55
N GLU A 43 7.74 -9.45 1.46
CA GLU A 43 9.06 -10.10 1.44
C GLU A 43 10.13 -9.17 0.83
N PHE A 44 11.27 -9.07 1.52
CA PHE A 44 12.44 -8.32 1.05
C PHE A 44 13.70 -9.18 1.16
N ALA A 45 14.67 -8.92 0.29
CA ALA A 45 16.04 -9.36 0.45
C ALA A 45 16.89 -8.17 0.91
N LYS A 46 17.79 -8.37 1.87
CA LYS A 46 18.77 -7.37 2.34
C LYS A 46 20.13 -8.02 2.64
N PRO A 47 21.25 -7.31 2.41
CA PRO A 47 22.58 -7.82 2.72
C PRO A 47 22.86 -7.88 4.23
N ASP A 48 22.30 -6.95 4.98
CA ASP A 48 22.54 -6.76 6.41
C ASP A 48 21.23 -6.82 7.19
N LEU A 49 21.00 -7.96 7.86
CA LEU A 49 19.81 -8.18 8.68
C LEU A 49 19.88 -7.47 10.04
N ASP A 50 21.07 -7.12 10.53
CA ASP A 50 21.22 -6.41 11.81
C ASP A 50 20.87 -4.94 11.63
N ARG A 51 21.35 -4.34 10.53
CA ARG A 51 21.01 -2.97 10.12
C ARG A 51 19.52 -2.84 9.76
N ALA A 52 18.95 -3.86 9.12
CA ALA A 52 17.51 -3.90 8.84
C ALA A 52 16.67 -3.95 10.12
N GLU A 53 17.03 -4.82 11.07
CA GLU A 53 16.34 -4.96 12.36
C GLU A 53 16.46 -3.69 13.22
N THR A 54 17.64 -3.07 13.25
CA THR A 54 17.87 -1.82 13.99
C THR A 54 16.92 -0.71 13.51
N PHE A 55 16.81 -0.53 12.20
CA PHE A 55 15.83 0.42 11.65
C PHE A 55 14.40 -0.02 11.93
N ALA A 56 14.07 -1.30 11.77
CA ALA A 56 12.72 -1.79 11.99
C ALA A 56 12.24 -1.51 13.42
N HIS A 57 13.08 -1.71 14.43
CA HIS A 57 12.76 -1.35 15.81
C HIS A 57 12.65 0.16 16.04
N ALA A 58 13.49 0.97 15.39
CA ALA A 58 13.37 2.41 15.46
C ALA A 58 12.08 2.92 14.81
N PHE A 59 11.67 2.29 13.71
CA PHE A 59 10.44 2.58 12.98
C PHE A 59 9.20 2.11 13.74
N GLY A 60 9.30 1.05 14.55
CA GLY A 60 8.23 0.61 15.45
C GLY A 60 7.75 -0.82 15.29
N PHE A 61 8.47 -1.66 14.55
CA PHE A 61 8.25 -3.11 14.52
C PHE A 61 8.88 -3.81 15.72
N SER A 62 8.29 -4.95 16.10
CA SER A 62 8.94 -5.95 16.95
C SER A 62 9.41 -7.16 16.11
N THR A 63 10.41 -7.88 16.62
CA THR A 63 10.92 -9.10 16.00
C THR A 63 10.09 -10.29 16.51
N ALA A 64 9.30 -10.89 15.62
CA ALA A 64 8.53 -12.09 15.94
C ALA A 64 9.44 -13.32 16.01
N TYR A 65 10.35 -13.44 15.04
CA TYR A 65 11.26 -14.56 14.92
C TYR A 65 12.50 -14.16 14.12
N ARG A 66 13.65 -14.74 14.45
CA ARG A 66 14.91 -14.48 13.75
C ARG A 66 15.72 -15.76 13.63
N THR A 67 16.27 -15.98 12.45
CA THR A 67 17.32 -16.97 12.18
C THR A 67 18.57 -16.26 11.67
N ARG A 68 19.62 -17.03 11.34
CA ARG A 68 20.83 -16.48 10.70
C ARG A 68 20.53 -15.77 9.37
N ASP A 69 19.53 -16.27 8.64
CA ASP A 69 19.29 -15.93 7.24
C ASP A 69 17.92 -15.28 6.98
N THR A 70 17.04 -15.21 7.99
CA THR A 70 15.71 -14.59 7.86
C THR A 70 15.30 -13.87 9.15
N LEU A 71 14.73 -12.68 8.99
CA LEU A 71 14.13 -11.86 10.04
C LEU A 71 12.63 -11.71 9.76
N TYR A 72 11.81 -12.02 10.76
CA TYR A 72 10.35 -11.89 10.73
C TYR A 72 9.94 -10.75 11.66
N LEU A 73 9.40 -9.69 11.07
CA LEU A 73 8.95 -8.48 11.78
C LEU A 73 7.43 -8.45 11.83
N ARG A 74 6.88 -7.98 12.94
CA ARG A 74 5.44 -7.91 13.18
C ARG A 74 5.04 -6.53 13.72
N GLY A 75 3.75 -6.24 13.60
CA GLY A 75 3.08 -5.22 14.41
C GLY A 75 2.47 -5.80 15.69
N ALA A 76 1.84 -4.95 16.48
CA ALA A 76 1.24 -5.31 17.77
C ALA A 76 -0.09 -6.09 17.66
N ALA A 77 -0.81 -5.96 16.54
CA ALA A 77 -2.04 -6.71 16.31
C ALA A 77 -1.80 -8.24 16.30
N PRO A 78 -2.83 -9.08 16.56
CA PRO A 78 -2.71 -10.55 16.56
C PRO A 78 -2.63 -11.14 15.15
N ASP A 79 -1.83 -10.52 14.28
CA ASP A 79 -1.59 -10.92 12.90
C ASP A 79 -0.30 -11.75 12.78
N PRO A 80 -0.12 -12.52 11.69
CA PRO A 80 1.19 -13.08 11.34
C PRO A 80 2.28 -12.01 11.18
N PRO A 81 3.57 -12.39 11.07
CA PRO A 81 4.63 -11.44 10.71
C PRO A 81 4.26 -10.68 9.44
N CYS A 82 4.37 -9.36 9.46
CA CYS A 82 3.93 -8.48 8.39
C CYS A 82 5.06 -8.07 7.42
N VAL A 83 6.33 -8.26 7.82
CA VAL A 83 7.49 -8.09 6.96
C VAL A 83 8.47 -9.23 7.17
N ILE A 84 8.92 -9.86 6.09
CA ILE A 84 9.93 -10.93 6.11
C ILE A 84 11.15 -10.44 5.33
N VAL A 85 12.27 -10.32 6.03
CA VAL A 85 13.55 -9.91 5.44
C VAL A 85 14.47 -11.12 5.36
N ARG A 86 14.84 -11.51 4.14
CA ARG A 86 15.78 -12.60 3.87
C ARG A 86 17.17 -12.03 3.60
N ARG A 87 18.20 -12.72 4.10
CA ARG A 87 19.59 -12.39 3.74
C ARG A 87 19.77 -12.62 2.24
N GLY A 88 20.32 -11.62 1.55
CA GLY A 88 20.59 -11.70 0.12
C GLY A 88 21.71 -10.76 -0.29
N PRO A 89 22.35 -10.98 -1.44
CA PRO A 89 23.54 -10.20 -1.84
C PRO A 89 23.25 -8.73 -2.14
N ARG A 90 21.97 -8.38 -2.35
CA ARG A 90 21.52 -7.02 -2.67
C ARG A 90 20.13 -6.78 -2.11
N THR A 91 19.85 -5.52 -1.80
CA THR A 91 18.52 -5.09 -1.38
C THR A 91 17.53 -5.20 -2.54
N LYS A 92 16.38 -5.86 -2.29
CA LYS A 92 15.34 -6.08 -3.31
C LYS A 92 13.98 -6.38 -2.67
N PHE A 93 12.91 -5.83 -3.22
CA PHE A 93 11.55 -6.28 -2.92
C PHE A 93 11.27 -7.60 -3.64
N LEU A 94 10.90 -8.63 -2.88
CA LEU A 94 10.65 -9.98 -3.39
C LEU A 94 9.18 -10.21 -3.73
N GLY A 95 8.26 -9.43 -3.16
CA GLY A 95 6.84 -9.47 -3.49
C GLY A 95 5.93 -9.44 -2.27
N PRO A 96 4.63 -9.18 -2.47
CA PRO A 96 3.62 -9.30 -1.43
C PRO A 96 3.13 -10.74 -1.28
N ALA A 97 2.64 -11.07 -0.10
CA ALA A 97 1.77 -12.22 0.15
C ALA A 97 0.36 -11.71 0.50
N PHE A 98 -0.67 -12.28 -0.13
CA PHE A 98 -2.07 -11.98 0.15
C PHE A 98 -2.73 -13.14 0.89
N THR A 99 -3.61 -12.82 1.82
CA THR A 99 -4.41 -13.80 2.57
C THR A 99 -5.65 -14.17 1.76
N ALA A 100 -5.84 -15.44 1.42
CA ALA A 100 -7.09 -15.97 0.88
C ALA A 100 -8.14 -16.15 1.99
N ALA A 101 -9.40 -16.40 1.62
CA ALA A 101 -10.43 -16.70 2.61
C ALA A 101 -10.15 -18.01 3.36
N ASP A 102 -9.70 -19.04 2.64
CA ASP A 102 -9.33 -20.34 3.18
C ASP A 102 -8.39 -21.12 2.23
N GLY A 103 -7.94 -22.31 2.65
CA GLY A 103 -7.07 -23.17 1.85
C GLY A 103 -7.69 -23.67 0.53
N SER A 104 -9.02 -23.69 0.38
CA SER A 104 -9.68 -24.10 -0.87
C SER A 104 -9.52 -23.04 -1.97
N ASP A 105 -9.50 -21.75 -1.60
CA ASP A 105 -9.18 -20.66 -2.52
C ASP A 105 -7.72 -20.73 -3.00
N VAL A 106 -6.78 -21.07 -2.11
CA VAL A 106 -5.37 -21.29 -2.48
C VAL A 106 -5.25 -22.45 -3.49
N LEU A 107 -5.97 -23.55 -3.24
CA LEU A 107 -6.03 -24.70 -4.15
C LEU A 107 -6.61 -24.31 -5.51
N ARG A 108 -7.78 -23.67 -5.52
CA ARG A 108 -8.47 -23.22 -6.73
C ARG A 108 -7.58 -22.29 -7.57
N LEU A 109 -6.88 -21.36 -6.92
CA LEU A 109 -5.95 -20.45 -7.60
C LEU A 109 -4.74 -21.20 -8.18
N GLY A 110 -4.19 -22.15 -7.42
CA GLY A 110 -3.12 -23.03 -7.89
C GLY A 110 -3.49 -23.84 -9.12
N ASP A 111 -4.63 -24.52 -9.09
CA ASP A 111 -5.12 -25.34 -10.19
C ASP A 111 -5.39 -24.52 -11.45
N ALA A 112 -6.08 -23.38 -11.31
CA ALA A 112 -6.41 -22.52 -12.44
C ALA A 112 -5.18 -21.90 -13.11
N LEU A 113 -4.12 -21.63 -12.34
CA LEU A 113 -2.88 -21.01 -12.84
C LEU A 113 -1.76 -22.03 -13.12
N GLY A 114 -2.02 -23.33 -12.94
CA GLY A 114 -1.02 -24.38 -13.09
C GLY A 114 0.18 -24.20 -12.14
N ARG A 115 -0.06 -23.78 -10.90
CA ARG A 115 0.97 -23.53 -9.88
C ARG A 115 0.87 -24.57 -8.76
N PRO A 116 1.99 -25.16 -8.35
CA PRO A 116 1.96 -26.12 -7.26
C PRO A 116 1.64 -25.43 -5.94
N LEU A 117 0.83 -26.11 -5.13
CA LEU A 117 0.63 -25.73 -3.74
C LEU A 117 1.88 -26.05 -2.95
N GLU A 118 2.10 -25.26 -1.91
CA GLU A 118 3.18 -25.47 -0.96
C GLU A 118 2.69 -25.37 0.47
N ARG A 119 3.31 -26.16 1.34
CA ARG A 119 3.23 -25.95 2.78
C ARG A 119 4.24 -24.88 3.16
N LEU A 120 3.83 -23.95 4.00
CA LEU A 120 4.72 -22.94 4.54
C LEU A 120 5.48 -23.50 5.73
N ASP A 121 6.74 -23.10 5.88
CA ASP A 121 7.58 -23.50 7.00
C ASP A 121 7.19 -22.75 8.27
N THR A 122 7.42 -23.37 9.43
CA THR A 122 7.35 -22.71 10.75
C THR A 122 8.32 -21.51 10.78
N PRO A 123 7.91 -20.34 11.33
CA PRO A 123 6.74 -20.10 12.17
C PRO A 123 5.47 -19.67 11.43
N LEU A 124 5.45 -19.68 10.09
CA LEU A 124 4.27 -19.24 9.35
C LEU A 124 3.20 -20.33 9.37
N ASP A 125 3.59 -21.58 9.08
CA ASP A 125 2.68 -22.71 8.86
C ASP A 125 1.57 -22.39 7.81
N GLY A 126 0.68 -23.34 7.55
CA GLY A 126 -0.38 -23.18 6.55
C GLY A 126 0.03 -23.51 5.12
N LEU A 127 -0.70 -22.95 4.16
CA LEU A 127 -0.60 -23.28 2.75
C LEU A 127 -0.40 -22.02 1.91
N GLY A 128 0.27 -22.17 0.78
CA GLY A 128 0.43 -21.08 -0.17
C GLY A 128 0.58 -21.53 -1.61
N VAL A 129 0.52 -20.55 -2.49
CA VAL A 129 0.85 -20.70 -3.90
C VAL A 129 1.62 -19.46 -4.37
N ARG A 130 2.76 -19.69 -5.03
CA ARG A 130 3.58 -18.63 -5.63
C ARG A 130 3.27 -18.44 -7.09
N MET A 131 3.29 -17.17 -7.52
CA MET A 131 3.11 -16.80 -8.93
C MET A 131 3.82 -15.48 -9.25
N LYS A 132 3.64 -15.03 -10.48
CA LYS A 132 4.02 -13.70 -10.92
C LYS A 132 2.82 -13.04 -11.57
N ASP A 133 2.64 -11.75 -11.34
CA ASP A 133 1.66 -10.98 -12.08
C ASP A 133 2.14 -10.69 -13.53
N PRO A 134 1.32 -10.07 -14.39
CA PRO A 134 1.70 -9.71 -15.76
C PRO A 134 2.89 -8.73 -15.88
N SER A 135 3.23 -8.00 -14.81
CA SER A 135 4.44 -7.17 -14.76
C SER A 135 5.70 -8.00 -14.49
N GLY A 136 5.53 -9.27 -14.08
CA GLY A 136 6.60 -10.17 -13.68
C GLY A 136 6.97 -10.06 -12.20
N MET A 137 6.22 -9.28 -11.42
CA MET A 137 6.41 -9.16 -9.97
C MET A 137 6.03 -10.48 -9.30
N PRO A 138 6.92 -11.11 -8.52
CA PRO A 138 6.56 -12.29 -7.75
C PRO A 138 5.55 -11.91 -6.67
N LEU A 139 4.62 -12.81 -6.38
CA LEU A 139 3.68 -12.69 -5.27
C LEU A 139 3.29 -14.08 -4.77
N ARG A 140 2.66 -14.10 -3.59
CA ARG A 140 2.11 -15.30 -2.98
C ARG A 140 0.64 -15.08 -2.58
N VAL A 141 -0.15 -16.14 -2.62
CA VAL A 141 -1.44 -16.20 -1.93
C VAL A 141 -1.38 -17.32 -0.91
N VAL A 142 -1.83 -17.05 0.32
CA VAL A 142 -1.68 -17.94 1.48
C VAL A 142 -2.97 -18.08 2.25
N ALA A 143 -3.11 -19.19 2.98
CA ALA A 143 -4.20 -19.44 3.91
C ALA A 143 -3.70 -20.25 5.10
N ASP A 144 -4.48 -20.25 6.18
CA ASP A 144 -4.23 -21.05 7.38
C ASP A 144 -2.86 -20.80 8.02
N VAL A 145 -2.36 -19.56 7.88
CA VAL A 145 -1.12 -19.08 8.50
C VAL A 145 -1.38 -18.88 9.99
N THR A 146 -0.46 -19.37 10.82
CA THR A 146 -0.54 -19.26 12.28
C THR A 146 -0.48 -17.78 12.70
N PRO A 147 -1.52 -17.25 13.36
CA PRO A 147 -1.48 -15.89 13.91
C PRO A 147 -0.57 -15.84 15.14
N LEU A 148 -0.04 -14.64 15.42
CA LEU A 148 0.70 -14.39 16.65
C LEU A 148 -0.25 -13.82 17.72
N ALA A 149 0.06 -14.03 19.00
CA ALA A 149 -0.67 -13.37 20.07
C ALA A 149 -0.47 -11.84 19.98
N ALA A 150 -1.52 -11.06 20.28
CA ALA A 150 -1.41 -9.61 20.34
C ALA A 150 -0.33 -9.18 21.34
N GLU A 151 0.46 -8.17 20.98
CA GLU A 151 1.38 -7.52 21.90
C GLU A 151 0.68 -6.37 22.60
N ALA A 152 1.19 -5.98 23.77
CA ALA A 152 0.73 -4.76 24.41
C ALA A 152 1.01 -3.58 23.48
N SER A 153 -0.05 -2.88 23.08
CA SER A 153 0.06 -1.68 22.26
C SER A 153 -0.10 -0.42 23.09
N ALA A 154 0.43 0.71 22.61
CA ALA A 154 0.07 2.01 23.15
C ALA A 154 -1.46 2.19 23.13
N GLU A 155 -2.02 2.70 24.23
CA GLU A 155 -3.45 3.04 24.28
C GLU A 155 -3.74 4.18 23.32
N VAL A 156 -4.94 4.16 22.72
CA VAL A 156 -5.42 5.25 21.86
C VAL A 156 -5.50 6.53 22.70
N HIS A 157 -4.88 7.60 22.22
CA HIS A 157 -4.92 8.87 22.94
C HIS A 157 -6.33 9.46 22.94
N ASP A 158 -6.81 9.86 24.11
CA ASP A 158 -8.09 10.57 24.24
C ASP A 158 -7.98 12.03 23.77
N PHE A 159 -8.51 12.32 22.59
CA PHE A 159 -8.55 13.69 22.08
C PHE A 159 -9.71 14.51 22.67
N ASN A 160 -9.40 15.76 23.06
CA ASN A 160 -10.44 16.77 23.31
C ASN A 160 -10.71 17.50 21.99
N PHE A 161 -11.91 17.35 21.46
CA PHE A 161 -12.38 18.10 20.30
C PHE A 161 -13.10 19.38 20.76
N GLY A 162 -13.18 20.39 19.87
CA GLY A 162 -13.73 21.70 20.22
C GLY A 162 -15.11 21.67 20.90
N ARG A 163 -15.93 20.67 20.58
CA ARG A 163 -17.27 20.43 21.16
C ARG A 163 -17.35 19.28 22.17
N ALA A 164 -16.29 18.48 22.31
CA ALA A 164 -16.26 17.30 23.18
C ALA A 164 -14.93 17.26 23.95
N ARG A 165 -14.97 17.61 25.24
CA ARG A 165 -13.79 17.67 26.12
C ARG A 165 -13.88 16.55 27.15
N ASN A 166 -13.36 15.39 26.79
CA ASN A 166 -13.44 14.16 27.58
C ASN A 166 -12.40 14.10 28.70
N ARG A 167 -11.25 14.77 28.54
CA ARG A 167 -10.18 14.76 29.53
C ARG A 167 -10.35 15.87 30.55
N VAL A 168 -10.54 15.49 31.81
CA VAL A 168 -10.63 16.37 32.98
C VAL A 168 -9.47 16.07 33.92
N ASN A 169 -8.70 17.08 34.31
CA ASN A 169 -7.50 16.95 35.16
C ASN A 169 -6.45 15.93 34.65
N ALA A 170 -6.45 15.65 33.34
CA ALA A 170 -5.49 14.76 32.68
C ALA A 170 -4.81 15.49 31.51
N THR A 171 -3.53 15.18 31.25
CA THR A 171 -2.72 15.82 30.20
C THR A 171 -2.25 14.80 29.16
N GLN A 172 -2.23 15.14 27.85
CA GLN A 172 -1.48 14.37 26.85
C GLN A 172 -0.04 14.83 26.82
N ARG A 173 0.90 13.87 26.89
CA ARG A 173 2.31 14.09 26.60
C ARG A 173 2.86 12.83 25.92
N PRO A 174 2.52 12.58 24.64
CA PRO A 174 3.01 11.41 23.93
C PRO A 174 4.55 11.37 24.00
N PRO A 175 5.15 10.24 24.40
CA PRO A 175 6.60 10.13 24.46
C PRO A 175 7.18 10.11 23.05
N ARG A 176 8.35 10.73 22.88
CA ARG A 176 9.19 10.50 21.70
C ARG A 176 9.79 9.10 21.80
N ALA A 177 9.08 8.12 21.27
CA ALA A 177 9.40 6.70 21.26
C ALA A 177 9.10 6.13 19.86
N PRO A 178 9.51 4.89 19.49
CA PRO A 178 9.09 4.31 18.22
C PRO A 178 7.56 4.36 18.08
N ALA A 179 7.06 4.81 16.92
CA ALA A 179 5.63 4.74 16.62
C ALA A 179 5.27 3.26 16.42
N GLN A 180 4.76 2.62 17.46
CA GLN A 180 4.50 1.18 17.43
C GLN A 180 3.56 0.83 16.28
N VAL A 181 4.06 0.00 15.37
CA VAL A 181 3.27 -0.50 14.25
C VAL A 181 2.21 -1.44 14.81
N LEU A 182 0.94 -1.19 14.48
CA LEU A 182 -0.17 -2.06 14.82
C LEU A 182 -0.28 -3.18 13.78
N ARG A 183 -0.29 -2.84 12.50
CA ARG A 183 -0.43 -3.80 11.38
C ARG A 183 0.11 -3.25 10.06
N LEU A 184 0.25 -4.12 9.07
CA LEU A 184 0.47 -3.73 7.67
C LEU A 184 -0.85 -3.26 7.04
N GLY A 185 -0.83 -2.08 6.41
CA GLY A 185 -1.97 -1.54 5.67
C GLY A 185 -1.88 -1.87 4.19
N HIS A 186 -0.93 -1.23 3.50
CA HIS A 186 -0.83 -1.32 2.04
C HIS A 186 0.60 -1.39 1.50
N VAL A 187 0.68 -1.79 0.24
CA VAL A 187 1.89 -1.69 -0.58
C VAL A 187 1.58 -0.95 -1.88
N VAL A 188 2.52 -0.11 -2.31
CA VAL A 188 2.45 0.63 -3.56
C VAL A 188 3.54 0.15 -4.49
N VAL A 189 3.15 -0.17 -5.72
CA VAL A 189 4.06 -0.67 -6.75
C VAL A 189 3.90 0.13 -8.04
N MET A 190 5.01 0.25 -8.76
CA MET A 190 5.06 0.81 -10.10
C MET A 190 5.13 -0.32 -11.11
N SER A 191 4.39 -0.20 -12.21
CA SER A 191 4.41 -1.14 -13.31
C SER A 191 4.40 -0.41 -14.64
N ASN A 192 5.17 -0.88 -15.62
CA ASN A 192 5.08 -0.46 -17.01
C ASN A 192 3.99 -1.22 -17.78
N ARG A 193 3.32 -2.18 -17.14
CA ARG A 193 2.17 -2.96 -17.66
C ARG A 193 0.99 -2.85 -16.68
N TYR A 194 0.69 -1.62 -16.29
CA TYR A 194 -0.20 -1.31 -15.18
C TYR A 194 -1.62 -1.83 -15.39
N GLN A 195 -2.27 -1.56 -16.53
CA GLN A 195 -3.65 -1.97 -16.78
C GLN A 195 -3.77 -3.48 -16.88
N ARG A 196 -2.81 -4.15 -17.55
CA ARG A 196 -2.75 -5.61 -17.59
C ARG A 196 -2.60 -6.22 -16.20
N ALA A 197 -1.73 -5.64 -15.37
CA ALA A 197 -1.52 -6.14 -14.02
C ALA A 197 -2.75 -5.87 -13.14
N LEU A 198 -3.33 -4.67 -13.17
CA LEU A 198 -4.57 -4.32 -12.48
C LEU A 198 -5.66 -5.35 -12.81
N GLN A 199 -5.95 -5.58 -14.09
CA GLN A 199 -7.00 -6.51 -14.50
C GLN A 199 -6.75 -7.92 -13.95
N TRP A 200 -5.49 -8.36 -13.91
CA TRP A 200 -5.13 -9.65 -13.31
C TRP A 200 -5.46 -9.71 -11.81
N TYR A 201 -5.19 -8.66 -11.03
CA TYR A 201 -5.58 -8.61 -9.60
C TYR A 201 -7.10 -8.62 -9.42
N LEU A 202 -7.84 -7.91 -10.27
CA LEU A 202 -9.30 -7.90 -10.22
C LEU A 202 -9.89 -9.27 -10.58
N ASP A 203 -9.39 -9.93 -11.63
CA ASP A 203 -9.92 -11.20 -12.12
C ASP A 203 -9.49 -12.41 -11.29
N ASN A 204 -8.27 -12.40 -10.75
CA ASN A 204 -7.73 -13.57 -10.05
C ASN A 204 -7.88 -13.46 -8.55
N LEU A 205 -7.65 -12.27 -7.98
CA LEU A 205 -7.67 -12.05 -6.54
C LEU A 205 -8.94 -11.35 -6.05
N GLY A 206 -9.85 -10.97 -6.96
CA GLY A 206 -11.15 -10.40 -6.61
C GLY A 206 -11.07 -9.07 -5.87
N MET A 207 -9.97 -8.34 -6.03
CA MET A 207 -9.85 -6.99 -5.50
C MET A 207 -10.72 -6.02 -6.31
N ILE A 208 -11.03 -4.86 -5.74
CA ILE A 208 -11.84 -3.81 -6.37
C ILE A 208 -11.23 -2.43 -6.14
N VAL A 209 -11.44 -1.50 -7.06
CA VAL A 209 -10.83 -0.17 -7.05
C VAL A 209 -11.67 0.79 -6.21
N SER A 210 -10.99 1.57 -5.36
CA SER A 210 -11.56 2.68 -4.60
C SER A 210 -11.38 4.00 -5.35
N ASP A 211 -10.20 4.24 -5.91
CA ASP A 211 -9.94 5.43 -6.74
C ASP A 211 -9.09 5.09 -7.97
N PHE A 212 -9.42 5.73 -9.08
CA PHE A 212 -8.61 5.82 -10.28
C PHE A 212 -8.01 7.22 -10.42
N LEU A 213 -6.72 7.30 -10.73
CA LEU A 213 -6.12 8.56 -11.17
C LEU A 213 -5.72 8.50 -12.64
N TYR A 214 -5.82 9.64 -13.33
CA TYR A 214 -5.38 9.83 -14.72
C TYR A 214 -4.45 11.05 -14.84
N TYR A 215 -3.54 11.05 -15.81
CA TYR A 215 -2.75 12.28 -16.05
C TYR A 215 -3.64 13.42 -16.53
N PRO A 216 -3.40 14.68 -16.09
CA PRO A 216 -4.17 15.85 -16.53
C PRO A 216 -4.29 15.93 -18.06
N GLY A 217 -5.53 16.08 -18.54
CA GLY A 217 -5.86 16.10 -19.97
C GLY A 217 -5.78 14.73 -20.67
N GLN A 218 -5.61 13.62 -19.93
CA GLN A 218 -5.49 12.27 -20.48
C GLN A 218 -6.53 11.28 -19.92
N ARG A 219 -7.64 11.73 -19.32
CA ARG A 219 -8.72 10.84 -18.82
C ARG A 219 -9.19 9.84 -19.88
N HIS A 220 -9.39 10.31 -21.11
CA HIS A 220 -9.77 9.49 -22.28
C HIS A 220 -8.81 8.34 -22.61
N ARG A 221 -7.58 8.35 -22.10
CA ARG A 221 -6.61 7.25 -22.27
C ARG A 221 -6.73 6.18 -21.18
N GLY A 222 -7.66 6.36 -20.24
CA GLY A 222 -7.80 5.54 -19.06
C GLY A 222 -6.79 5.86 -17.97
N PRO A 223 -6.92 5.16 -16.84
CA PRO A 223 -6.19 5.46 -15.61
C PRO A 223 -4.70 5.15 -15.75
N VAL A 224 -3.93 5.77 -14.85
CA VAL A 224 -2.48 5.59 -14.67
C VAL A 224 -2.13 5.26 -13.24
N MET A 225 -3.09 5.31 -12.31
CA MET A 225 -2.94 4.81 -10.96
C MET A 225 -4.28 4.28 -10.45
N SER A 226 -4.21 3.27 -9.59
CA SER A 226 -5.36 2.77 -8.85
C SER A 226 -5.03 2.55 -7.39
N PHE A 227 -5.96 2.91 -6.52
CA PHE A 227 -6.04 2.49 -5.13
C PHE A 227 -7.03 1.33 -5.06
N ILE A 228 -6.56 0.16 -4.63
CA ILE A 228 -7.26 -1.12 -4.80
C ILE A 228 -7.47 -1.76 -3.41
N ARG A 229 -8.73 -1.97 -3.03
CA ARG A 229 -9.14 -2.63 -1.79
C ARG A 229 -9.54 -4.09 -2.00
N CYS A 230 -9.58 -4.84 -0.92
CA CYS A 230 -10.15 -6.18 -0.90
C CYS A 230 -11.68 -6.12 -0.91
N ASP A 231 -12.34 -6.91 -1.77
CA ASP A 231 -13.80 -7.03 -1.76
C ASP A 231 -14.26 -8.01 -0.66
N ARG A 232 -14.68 -7.47 0.49
CA ARG A 232 -15.21 -8.22 1.64
C ARG A 232 -16.75 -8.27 1.65
N GLY A 233 -17.41 -8.00 0.52
CA GLY A 233 -18.87 -7.91 0.48
C GLY A 233 -19.37 -6.66 1.23
N GLY A 234 -20.27 -6.83 2.19
CA GLY A 234 -20.76 -5.72 3.02
C GLY A 234 -19.87 -5.38 4.22
N GLU A 235 -18.80 -6.14 4.45
CA GLU A 235 -17.82 -5.80 5.49
C GLU A 235 -16.87 -4.71 4.96
N ALA A 236 -16.55 -3.73 5.80
CA ALA A 236 -15.64 -2.67 5.42
C ALA A 236 -14.19 -3.18 5.29
N ALA A 237 -13.48 -2.68 4.30
CA ALA A 237 -12.06 -2.88 4.07
C ALA A 237 -11.35 -1.52 4.00
N ASP A 238 -10.05 -1.50 4.29
CA ASP A 238 -9.23 -0.30 4.08
C ASP A 238 -9.43 0.26 2.67
N HIS A 239 -9.37 1.58 2.55
CA HIS A 239 -9.41 2.30 1.28
C HIS A 239 -8.59 1.62 0.18
N HIS A 240 -7.42 1.10 0.55
CA HIS A 240 -6.63 0.26 -0.32
C HIS A 240 -5.72 -0.67 0.47
N THR A 241 -5.50 -1.85 -0.09
CA THR A 241 -4.49 -2.83 0.33
C THR A 241 -3.33 -2.85 -0.67
N LEU A 242 -3.61 -2.53 -1.93
CA LEU A 242 -2.64 -2.41 -3.01
C LEU A 242 -2.87 -1.09 -3.73
N ALA A 243 -1.81 -0.34 -4.01
CA ALA A 243 -1.87 0.70 -5.03
C ALA A 243 -0.88 0.40 -6.15
N MET A 244 -1.29 0.72 -7.38
CA MET A 244 -0.47 0.50 -8.57
C MET A 244 -0.40 1.77 -9.37
N THR A 245 0.81 2.16 -9.80
CA THR A 245 1.03 3.33 -10.66
C THR A 245 1.77 2.96 -11.93
N LEU A 246 1.38 3.57 -13.04
CA LEU A 246 2.01 3.41 -14.34
C LEU A 246 3.32 4.22 -14.37
N GLY A 247 4.43 3.54 -14.62
CA GLY A 247 5.73 4.19 -14.77
C GLY A 247 6.67 3.44 -15.70
N PRO A 248 7.91 3.92 -15.86
CA PRO A 248 8.88 3.36 -16.81
C PRO A 248 9.46 2.00 -16.38
N SER A 249 9.23 1.55 -15.15
CA SER A 249 9.86 0.35 -14.58
C SER A 249 8.90 -0.41 -13.67
N ASN A 250 9.21 -1.67 -13.40
CA ASN A 250 8.48 -2.50 -12.43
C ASN A 250 9.26 -2.48 -11.11
N ARG A 251 8.73 -1.78 -10.09
CA ARG A 251 9.43 -1.60 -8.82
C ARG A 251 8.48 -1.39 -7.64
N TYR A 252 8.98 -1.69 -6.45
CA TYR A 252 8.41 -1.20 -5.20
C TYR A 252 8.47 0.34 -5.16
N VAL A 253 7.39 0.97 -4.69
CA VAL A 253 7.34 2.41 -4.42
C VAL A 253 7.46 2.62 -2.91
N HIS A 254 6.48 2.14 -2.14
CA HIS A 254 6.50 2.16 -0.68
C HIS A 254 5.57 1.10 -0.07
N SER A 255 5.63 0.95 1.24
CA SER A 255 4.66 0.20 2.04
C SER A 255 4.34 0.96 3.31
N ALA A 256 3.13 0.74 3.82
CA ALA A 256 2.58 1.55 4.90
C ALA A 256 2.06 0.71 6.05
N TYR A 257 2.25 1.25 7.25
CA TYR A 257 2.03 0.54 8.50
C TYR A 257 1.20 1.42 9.42
N GLU A 258 0.10 0.87 9.92
CA GLU A 258 -0.83 1.62 10.78
C GLU A 258 -0.21 1.81 12.16
N VAL A 259 -0.34 3.02 12.69
CA VAL A 259 0.00 3.36 14.06
C VAL A 259 -1.23 3.92 14.77
N THR A 260 -1.17 3.99 16.10
CA THR A 260 -2.35 4.25 16.95
C THR A 260 -3.15 5.50 16.59
N ASP A 261 -2.48 6.63 16.36
CA ASP A 261 -3.13 7.91 16.09
C ASP A 261 -2.13 8.95 15.55
N PHE A 262 -2.63 10.18 15.32
CA PHE A 262 -1.83 11.32 14.87
C PHE A 262 -0.64 11.64 15.79
N ASP A 263 -0.84 11.56 17.11
CA ASP A 263 0.22 11.86 18.07
C ASP A 263 1.34 10.81 18.00
N ALA A 264 1.00 9.54 17.75
CA ALA A 264 1.99 8.50 17.50
C ALA A 264 2.81 8.77 16.23
N VAL A 265 2.19 9.23 15.13
CA VAL A 265 2.89 9.61 13.88
C VAL A 265 3.91 10.72 14.17
N GLU A 266 3.49 11.82 14.79
CA GLU A 266 4.39 12.96 15.02
C GLU A 266 5.47 12.66 16.09
N ALA A 267 5.09 12.08 17.24
CA ALA A 267 6.03 11.81 18.32
C ALA A 267 7.05 10.72 17.93
N GLY A 268 6.62 9.70 17.19
CA GLY A 268 7.53 8.70 16.63
C GLY A 268 8.39 9.26 15.50
N GLY A 269 7.88 10.20 14.72
CA GLY A 269 8.67 10.93 13.76
C GLY A 269 9.80 11.75 14.40
N GLU A 270 9.51 12.47 15.48
CA GLU A 270 10.55 13.17 16.27
C GLU A 270 11.60 12.20 16.83
N TYR A 271 11.17 11.03 17.30
CA TYR A 271 12.07 9.97 17.77
C TYR A 271 13.01 9.45 16.68
N LEU A 272 12.51 9.31 15.44
CA LEU A 272 13.31 8.92 14.27
C LEU A 272 14.32 10.02 13.89
N LEU A 273 13.92 11.30 13.93
CA LEU A 273 14.84 12.42 13.72
C LEU A 273 15.96 12.46 14.76
N ASP A 274 15.64 12.24 16.04
CA ASP A 274 16.61 12.18 17.14
C ASP A 274 17.64 11.05 16.95
N ARG A 275 17.33 10.04 16.12
CA ARG A 275 18.22 8.93 15.72
C ARG A 275 18.99 9.18 14.43
N GLY A 276 18.79 10.33 13.80
CA GLY A 276 19.44 10.69 12.55
C GLY A 276 18.80 10.07 11.30
N TYR A 277 17.58 9.52 11.40
CA TYR A 277 16.82 9.13 10.21
C TYR A 277 16.22 10.35 9.52
N GLY A 278 16.16 10.31 8.19
CA GLY A 278 15.63 11.42 7.39
C GLY A 278 14.16 11.19 7.02
N ARG A 279 13.32 12.19 7.30
CA ARG A 279 11.94 12.22 6.81
C ARG A 279 11.94 12.56 5.32
N SER A 280 11.34 11.69 4.52
CA SER A 280 11.16 11.89 3.08
C SER A 280 10.01 12.84 2.79
N TRP A 281 8.88 12.71 3.47
CA TRP A 281 7.73 13.62 3.32
C TRP A 281 6.80 13.54 4.52
N GLY A 282 5.94 14.54 4.69
CA GLY A 282 5.00 14.65 5.80
C GLY A 282 5.49 15.55 6.96
N VAL A 283 4.71 15.66 8.02
CA VAL A 283 3.39 15.00 8.20
C VAL A 283 2.32 15.69 7.35
N GLY A 284 1.38 14.92 6.81
CA GLY A 284 0.27 15.44 6.01
C GLY A 284 -0.95 14.54 6.07
N ARG A 285 -2.00 14.92 5.34
CA ARG A 285 -3.18 14.08 5.11
C ARG A 285 -3.41 13.86 3.63
N HIS A 286 -3.55 12.61 3.21
CA HIS A 286 -3.83 12.24 1.82
C HIS A 286 -5.22 12.67 1.36
N ILE A 287 -5.38 12.95 0.06
CA ILE A 287 -6.71 13.11 -0.54
C ILE A 287 -7.38 11.73 -0.66
N GLN A 288 -6.73 10.78 -1.31
CA GLN A 288 -7.25 9.41 -1.42
C GLN A 288 -7.06 8.65 -0.10
N GLY A 289 -8.15 8.10 0.42
CA GLY A 289 -8.18 7.32 1.66
C GLY A 289 -7.97 8.11 2.95
N SER A 290 -7.87 9.44 2.87
CA SER A 290 -7.81 10.38 4.01
C SER A 290 -6.76 10.12 5.08
N GLN A 291 -5.81 9.22 4.83
CA GLN A 291 -4.77 8.81 5.78
C GLN A 291 -3.91 10.00 6.18
N ILE A 292 -3.70 10.16 7.48
CA ILE A 292 -2.58 10.93 8.02
C ILE A 292 -1.33 10.10 7.74
N PHE A 293 -0.28 10.73 7.20
CA PHE A 293 0.93 10.03 6.81
C PHE A 293 2.20 10.76 7.26
N ASP A 294 3.26 9.98 7.41
CA ASP A 294 4.63 10.43 7.21
C ASP A 294 5.46 9.37 6.47
N TYR A 295 6.54 9.79 5.82
CA TYR A 295 7.36 8.91 4.97
C TYR A 295 8.82 8.96 5.38
N TRP A 296 9.46 7.79 5.42
CA TRP A 296 10.85 7.60 5.82
C TRP A 296 11.57 6.68 4.86
N ARG A 297 12.89 6.87 4.71
CA ARG A 297 13.73 5.86 4.06
C ARG A 297 14.40 4.98 5.08
N ASP A 298 14.31 3.67 4.83
CA ASP A 298 15.17 2.72 5.50
C ASP A 298 16.64 2.91 5.07
N PRO A 299 17.60 2.28 5.77
CA PRO A 299 19.02 2.47 5.48
C PRO A 299 19.47 2.02 4.09
N ASP A 300 18.68 1.22 3.37
CA ASP A 300 18.96 0.80 2.00
C ASP A 300 18.15 1.59 0.96
N GLY A 301 17.37 2.58 1.40
CA GLY A 301 16.62 3.49 0.55
C GLY A 301 15.18 3.09 0.26
N PHE A 302 14.64 2.02 0.85
CA PHE A 302 13.19 1.74 0.69
C PHE A 302 12.36 2.76 1.45
N LEU A 303 11.33 3.28 0.78
CA LEU A 303 10.40 4.23 1.35
C LEU A 303 9.33 3.49 2.14
N VAL A 304 9.17 3.81 3.41
CA VAL A 304 8.14 3.25 4.31
C VAL A 304 7.31 4.39 4.89
N GLU A 305 6.05 4.08 5.17
CA GLU A 305 5.04 5.04 5.60
C GLU A 305 4.47 4.63 6.97
N HIS A 306 4.41 5.55 7.92
CA HIS A 306 3.44 5.43 9.02
C HIS A 306 2.15 6.08 8.60
N TYR A 307 1.02 5.45 8.91
CA TYR A 307 -0.28 6.07 8.73
C TYR A 307 -1.22 5.89 9.91
N ALA A 308 -2.19 6.80 10.02
CA ALA A 308 -3.33 6.71 10.92
C ALA A 308 -4.58 7.32 10.26
N ASP A 309 -5.76 7.01 10.78
CA ASP A 309 -7.04 7.64 10.39
C ASP A 309 -7.36 7.51 8.88
N GLY A 310 -7.37 6.27 8.38
CA GLY A 310 -7.70 5.94 6.99
C GLY A 310 -9.17 5.57 6.77
N ASP A 311 -9.70 5.88 5.59
CA ASP A 311 -11.08 5.56 5.22
C ASP A 311 -11.31 4.04 5.07
N LEU A 312 -12.51 3.60 5.41
CA LEU A 312 -12.98 2.22 5.22
C LEU A 312 -14.18 2.17 4.28
N PHE A 313 -14.17 1.25 3.30
CA PHE A 313 -15.27 1.04 2.37
C PHE A 313 -15.67 -0.42 2.25
N ASP A 314 -16.96 -0.65 2.02
CA ASP A 314 -17.47 -1.95 1.61
C ASP A 314 -17.51 -2.10 0.07
N SER A 315 -18.16 -3.15 -0.43
CA SER A 315 -18.27 -3.42 -1.87
C SER A 315 -19.36 -2.59 -2.59
N SER A 316 -20.19 -1.85 -1.86
CA SER A 316 -21.23 -0.98 -2.43
C SER A 316 -20.66 0.32 -2.99
N MET A 317 -19.50 0.75 -2.48
CA MET A 317 -18.81 1.96 -2.94
C MET A 317 -18.24 1.79 -4.36
N ASP A 318 -18.64 2.69 -5.26
CA ASP A 318 -18.11 2.78 -6.62
C ASP A 318 -16.75 3.50 -6.67
N PRO A 319 -15.88 3.23 -7.66
CA PRO A 319 -14.59 3.90 -7.76
C PRO A 319 -14.70 5.40 -8.07
N GLY A 320 -13.93 6.21 -7.35
CA GLY A 320 -13.65 7.60 -7.66
C GLY A 320 -12.72 7.81 -8.86
N TRP A 321 -12.74 9.00 -9.45
CA TRP A 321 -11.84 9.37 -10.56
C TRP A 321 -11.26 10.78 -10.40
N ALA A 322 -9.92 10.88 -10.35
CA ALA A 322 -9.22 12.16 -10.18
C ALA A 322 -8.09 12.37 -11.19
N ALA A 323 -7.73 13.64 -11.39
CA ALA A 323 -6.45 13.96 -12.02
C ALA A 323 -5.30 13.67 -11.04
N MET A 324 -4.24 13.02 -11.52
CA MET A 324 -2.99 12.83 -10.80
C MET A 324 -2.16 14.12 -10.86
N THR A 325 -2.16 14.90 -9.79
CA THR A 325 -1.38 16.14 -9.65
C THR A 325 -0.57 16.11 -8.35
N ALA A 326 0.49 16.94 -8.23
CA ALA A 326 1.24 17.01 -6.98
C ALA A 326 0.43 17.67 -5.86
N SER A 327 -0.37 18.67 -6.21
CA SER A 327 -1.38 19.28 -5.33
C SER A 327 -2.45 18.27 -4.88
N GLY A 328 -2.73 17.26 -5.71
CA GLY A 328 -3.73 16.22 -5.46
C GLY A 328 -3.25 15.08 -4.55
N LEU A 329 -1.99 15.09 -4.11
CA LEU A 329 -1.46 14.04 -3.22
C LEU A 329 -1.89 14.22 -1.75
N SER A 330 -2.13 15.46 -1.31
CA SER A 330 -2.44 15.75 0.09
C SER A 330 -3.44 16.90 0.23
N GLN A 331 -4.41 16.77 1.13
CA GLN A 331 -5.34 17.82 1.52
C GLN A 331 -4.60 18.97 2.24
N TRP A 332 -3.68 18.61 3.12
CA TRP A 332 -2.81 19.52 3.85
C TRP A 332 -1.49 18.82 4.21
N GLY A 333 -0.46 19.61 4.49
CA GLY A 333 0.89 19.14 4.75
C GLY A 333 1.92 19.93 3.92
N PRO A 334 3.22 19.65 4.10
CA PRO A 334 4.25 20.26 3.27
C PRO A 334 4.15 19.74 1.83
N ARG A 335 4.71 20.49 0.88
CA ARG A 335 4.85 20.02 -0.51
C ARG A 335 5.68 18.72 -0.54
N ALA A 336 5.31 17.80 -1.43
CA ALA A 336 6.07 16.59 -1.69
C ALA A 336 7.53 16.93 -2.02
N THR A 337 8.47 16.24 -1.36
CA THR A 337 9.90 16.52 -1.53
C THR A 337 10.46 15.82 -2.77
N ALA A 338 11.61 16.29 -3.26
CA ALA A 338 12.34 15.60 -4.32
C ALA A 338 12.76 14.17 -3.91
N ASP A 339 13.07 13.97 -2.63
CA ASP A 339 13.41 12.64 -2.13
C ASP A 339 12.21 11.69 -2.25
N PHE A 340 11.03 12.07 -1.75
CA PHE A 340 9.80 11.28 -1.87
C PHE A 340 9.46 10.94 -3.32
N LEU A 341 9.62 11.91 -4.24
CA LEU A 341 9.37 11.71 -5.67
C LEU A 341 10.43 10.83 -6.37
N GLY A 342 11.47 10.38 -5.66
CA GLY A 342 12.56 9.57 -6.21
C GLY A 342 13.51 10.36 -7.11
N LEU A 343 13.55 11.68 -6.95
CA LEU A 343 14.39 12.63 -7.71
C LEU A 343 15.64 13.09 -6.92
N GLY A 344 15.80 12.66 -5.67
CA GLY A 344 16.85 13.13 -4.76
C GLY A 344 18.23 12.46 -4.93
N VAL A 345 18.30 11.24 -5.47
CA VAL A 345 19.55 10.46 -5.56
C VAL A 345 20.01 10.35 -7.01
N GLN A 346 21.28 10.69 -7.28
CA GLN A 346 21.86 10.65 -8.64
C GLN A 346 21.77 9.26 -9.29
N ARG A 347 21.99 8.20 -8.51
CA ARG A 347 21.90 6.81 -8.97
C ARG A 347 20.48 6.44 -9.42
N ASP A 348 19.48 6.86 -8.65
CA ASP A 348 18.07 6.61 -8.97
C ASP A 348 17.65 7.38 -10.21
N THR A 349 18.20 8.59 -10.39
CA THR A 349 17.98 9.41 -11.59
C THR A 349 18.53 8.73 -12.85
N LEU A 350 19.77 8.21 -12.81
CA LEU A 350 20.36 7.49 -13.94
C LEU A 350 19.60 6.19 -14.25
N GLN A 351 19.20 5.45 -13.22
CA GLN A 351 18.40 4.23 -13.38
C GLN A 351 17.04 4.56 -14.01
N MET A 352 16.36 5.61 -13.54
CA MET A 352 15.07 6.05 -14.07
C MET A 352 15.17 6.50 -15.53
N LEU A 353 16.23 7.21 -15.92
CA LEU A 353 16.50 7.57 -17.31
C LEU A 353 16.69 6.34 -18.19
N ARG A 354 17.51 5.38 -17.74
CA ARG A 354 17.73 4.12 -18.45
C ARG A 354 16.42 3.35 -18.62
N ASP A 355 15.64 3.21 -17.56
CA ASP A 355 14.37 2.48 -17.59
C ASP A 355 13.34 3.18 -18.50
N THR A 356 13.35 4.51 -18.51
CA THR A 356 12.53 5.31 -19.43
C THR A 356 12.89 5.02 -20.89
N ILE A 357 14.19 5.02 -21.24
CA ILE A 357 14.65 4.71 -22.60
C ILE A 357 14.24 3.30 -23.00
N ILE A 358 14.47 2.31 -22.12
CA ILE A 358 14.12 0.91 -22.37
C ILE A 358 12.61 0.78 -22.60
N SER A 359 11.79 1.38 -21.72
CA SER A 359 10.33 1.31 -21.83
C SER A 359 9.83 1.96 -23.11
N LEU A 360 10.33 3.14 -23.48
CA LEU A 360 9.94 3.81 -24.71
C LEU A 360 10.34 3.05 -25.99
N SER A 361 11.39 2.22 -25.91
CA SER A 361 11.85 1.40 -27.03
C SER A 361 11.14 0.05 -27.16
N SER A 362 10.41 -0.38 -26.14
CA SER A 362 9.73 -1.66 -26.10
C SER A 362 8.27 -1.52 -26.53
N SER A 363 7.79 -2.43 -27.38
CA SER A 363 6.39 -2.52 -27.79
C SER A 363 5.49 -3.27 -26.78
N ASP A 364 6.08 -3.92 -25.77
CA ASP A 364 5.37 -4.75 -24.81
C ASP A 364 5.23 -4.08 -23.43
N ASN A 365 4.78 -2.82 -23.44
CA ASN A 365 4.42 -2.07 -22.24
C ASN A 365 3.40 -0.97 -22.58
N GLU A 366 2.92 -0.27 -21.56
CA GLU A 366 1.89 0.76 -21.63
C GLU A 366 2.46 2.19 -21.45
N PHE A 367 3.78 2.32 -21.30
CA PHE A 367 4.46 3.57 -20.99
C PHE A 367 5.10 4.18 -22.24
N ASP A 368 4.31 4.98 -22.97
CA ASP A 368 4.72 5.67 -24.20
C ASP A 368 5.14 7.13 -24.01
N LEU A 369 5.58 7.79 -25.09
CA LEU A 369 6.00 9.21 -25.08
C LEU A 369 4.90 10.15 -24.57
N ARG A 370 3.62 9.83 -24.82
CA ARG A 370 2.50 10.66 -24.36
C ARG A 370 2.26 10.47 -22.85
N ARG A 371 2.45 9.26 -22.32
CA ARG A 371 2.42 8.97 -20.87
C ARG A 371 3.61 9.60 -20.16
N LEU A 372 4.81 9.57 -20.74
CA LEU A 372 5.97 10.30 -20.21
C LEU A 372 5.69 11.81 -20.11
N ARG A 373 5.13 12.43 -21.14
CA ARG A 373 4.72 13.84 -21.10
C ARG A 373 3.66 14.12 -20.03
N GLY A 374 2.76 13.17 -19.75
CA GLY A 374 1.79 13.25 -18.66
C GLY A 374 2.49 13.21 -17.30
N LEU A 375 3.35 12.22 -17.08
CA LEU A 375 4.14 12.06 -15.86
C LEU A 375 4.97 13.31 -15.54
N LEU A 376 5.64 13.90 -16.53
CA LEU A 376 6.45 15.11 -16.37
C LEU A 376 5.63 16.37 -16.02
N LYS A 377 4.31 16.36 -16.23
CA LYS A 377 3.43 17.46 -15.84
C LYS A 377 2.97 17.37 -14.39
N VAL A 378 2.88 16.17 -13.81
CA VAL A 378 2.37 15.94 -12.44
C VAL A 378 3.05 16.83 -11.39
N PRO A 379 4.38 16.99 -11.35
CA PRO A 379 5.04 17.82 -10.34
C PRO A 379 4.79 19.33 -10.50
N ARG A 380 4.26 19.76 -11.66
CA ARG A 380 4.04 21.17 -12.02
C ARG A 380 2.56 21.57 -11.94
N SER A 381 1.67 20.63 -11.63
CA SER A 381 0.22 20.78 -11.57
C SER A 381 -0.33 20.65 -10.16
#